data_AF-A0AAP1C3I8-F1
#
_entry.id   AF-A0AAP1C3I8-F1
#
_cell.length_a   1.000
_cell.length_b   1.000
_cell.length_c   1.000
_cell.angle_alpha   90.00
_cell.angle_beta   90.00
_cell.angle_gamma   90.00
#
_symmetry.space_group_name_H-M   'P 1'
#
loop_
_entity.id
_entity.type
_entity.pdbx_description
1 polymer ?
#
loop_
_entity_poly.entity_id
_entity_poly.type
_entity_poly.pdbx_seq_one_letter_code
_entity_poly.pdbx_strand_id
1 'polypeptide(L)'
;MRVRTLFTAPLPLALAACLSAPPPVNLPDARAIGFDGVRAVPPDCAKLMQPSHLVDAGFGRPGVPFGCATYTNLAAMLARPEDLVAPVPYGGADAQVAADAVRRYVEDRVKQAEPAKALTTTGAPGH
;
A
#
# COMPACT_ATOMS: atom_id res chain seq x y z
N MET A 1 -27.23 46.22 13.41
CA MET A 1 -27.26 44.90 14.08
C MET A 1 -28.18 43.96 13.33
N ARG A 2 -27.66 42.85 12.78
CA ARG A 2 -28.37 41.56 12.63
C ARG A 2 -27.36 40.50 12.17
N VAL A 3 -26.73 39.87 13.16
CA VAL A 3 -26.06 38.58 13.02
C VAL A 3 -27.15 37.54 12.74
N ARG A 4 -27.03 36.73 11.69
CA ARG A 4 -27.73 35.44 11.62
C ARG A 4 -27.01 34.45 10.70
N THR A 5 -26.33 33.53 11.39
CA THR A 5 -26.23 32.09 11.10
C THR A 5 -25.49 31.62 9.85
N LEU A 6 -24.16 31.49 9.99
CA LEU A 6 -23.31 30.54 9.25
C LEU A 6 -23.10 29.29 10.14
N PHE A 7 -23.96 28.28 10.05
CA PHE A 7 -23.79 27.02 10.80
C PHE A 7 -24.37 25.82 10.04
N THR A 8 -23.88 25.50 8.84
CA THR A 8 -24.26 24.26 8.14
C THR A 8 -23.12 23.73 7.24
N ALA A 9 -21.89 23.63 7.76
CA ALA A 9 -20.74 23.16 6.97
C ALA A 9 -19.98 21.90 7.46
N PRO A 10 -20.08 21.39 8.71
CA PRO A 10 -19.23 20.25 9.09
C PRO A 10 -19.80 18.87 8.74
N LEU A 11 -21.12 18.75 8.46
CA LEU A 11 -21.79 17.46 8.28
C LEU A 11 -21.29 16.62 7.08
N PRO A 12 -21.03 17.17 5.88
CA PRO A 12 -20.58 16.35 4.75
C PRO A 12 -19.13 15.84 4.92
N LEU A 13 -18.28 16.56 5.67
CA LEU A 13 -16.90 16.15 5.95
C LEU A 13 -16.83 14.95 6.91
N ALA A 14 -17.75 14.87 7.87
CA ALA A 14 -17.84 13.75 8.81
C ALA A 14 -18.27 12.43 8.13
N LEU A 15 -19.12 12.51 7.10
CA LEU A 15 -19.59 11.34 6.34
C LEU A 15 -18.48 10.74 5.46
N ALA A 16 -17.60 11.57 4.88
CA ALA A 16 -16.52 11.09 4.00
C ALA A 16 -15.44 10.27 4.75
N ALA A 17 -15.20 10.56 6.04
CA ALA A 17 -14.20 9.85 6.84
C ALA A 17 -14.56 8.38 7.12
N CYS A 18 -15.83 8.00 6.99
CA CYS A 18 -16.29 6.63 7.25
C CYS A 18 -16.18 5.69 6.02
N LEU A 19 -15.83 6.20 4.83
CA LEU A 19 -15.75 5.38 3.61
C LEU A 19 -14.39 4.70 3.40
N SER A 20 -13.37 5.02 4.19
CA SER A 20 -12.06 4.38 4.11
C SER A 20 -11.90 3.42 5.29
N ALA A 21 -12.04 2.12 5.03
CA ALA A 21 -11.57 1.12 5.99
C ALA A 21 -10.04 1.28 6.11
N PRO A 22 -9.48 1.45 7.32
CA PRO A 22 -8.04 1.52 7.48
C PRO A 22 -7.43 0.24 6.90
N PRO A 23 -6.33 0.35 6.12
CA PRO A 23 -5.68 -0.83 5.58
C PRO A 23 -5.27 -1.74 6.75
N PRO A 24 -5.39 -3.06 6.60
CA PRO A 24 -4.99 -3.99 7.65
C PRO A 24 -3.51 -3.80 7.95
N VAL A 25 -3.24 -3.19 9.10
CA VAL A 25 -1.89 -2.77 9.53
C VAL A 25 -1.04 -3.93 10.07
N ASN A 26 -1.64 -5.12 10.20
CA ASN A 26 -1.03 -6.27 10.83
C ASN A 26 -0.60 -7.32 9.80
N LEU A 27 0.20 -6.91 8.81
CA LEU A 27 0.93 -7.89 8.01
C LEU A 27 1.98 -8.58 8.89
N PRO A 28 2.23 -9.90 8.71
CA PRO A 28 3.27 -10.61 9.46
C PRO A 28 4.66 -9.97 9.28
N ASP A 29 5.54 -10.09 10.27
CA ASP A 29 6.93 -9.68 10.06
C ASP A 29 7.68 -10.71 9.17
N ALA A 30 8.95 -10.45 8.86
CA ALA A 30 9.75 -11.32 8.01
C ALA A 30 9.94 -12.74 8.56
N ARG A 31 9.68 -12.98 9.85
CA ARG A 31 9.76 -14.33 10.49
C ARG A 31 8.65 -15.26 10.02
N ALA A 32 7.65 -14.74 9.30
CA ALA A 32 6.65 -15.56 8.63
C ALA A 32 7.22 -16.36 7.44
N ILE A 33 8.43 -16.05 6.98
CA ILE A 33 9.15 -16.84 5.99
C ILE A 33 9.83 -18.02 6.70
N GLY A 34 9.44 -19.24 6.31
CA GLY A 34 10.02 -20.48 6.82
C GLY A 34 11.19 -20.98 5.97
N PHE A 35 11.72 -22.15 6.34
CA PHE A 35 12.74 -22.89 5.59
C PHE A 35 12.36 -24.37 5.54
N ASP A 36 12.28 -24.96 4.34
CA ASP A 36 11.87 -26.37 4.15
C ASP A 36 13.04 -27.37 4.20
N GLY A 37 14.24 -26.91 4.55
CA GLY A 37 15.47 -27.69 4.50
C GLY A 37 16.28 -27.47 3.23
N VAL A 38 15.68 -26.89 2.18
CA VAL A 38 16.32 -26.63 0.89
C VAL A 38 16.22 -25.16 0.49
N ARG A 39 15.09 -24.50 0.77
CA ARG A 39 14.81 -23.11 0.36
C ARG A 39 13.94 -22.39 1.38
N ALA A 40 13.99 -21.06 1.31
CA ALA A 40 13.05 -20.21 2.03
C ALA A 40 11.64 -20.36 1.44
N VAL A 41 10.63 -20.42 2.31
CA VAL A 41 9.22 -20.64 1.93
C VAL A 41 8.38 -19.48 2.43
N PRO A 42 7.67 -18.75 1.55
CA PRO A 42 6.79 -17.67 1.97
C PRO A 42 5.58 -18.20 2.77
N PRO A 43 4.91 -17.36 3.57
CA PRO A 43 3.69 -17.75 4.24
C PRO A 43 2.58 -18.09 3.24
N ASP A 44 1.62 -18.90 3.69
CA ASP A 44 0.43 -19.22 2.92
C ASP A 44 -0.37 -17.95 2.57
N CYS A 45 -0.41 -17.60 1.28
CA CYS A 45 -1.07 -16.40 0.79
C CYS A 45 -2.59 -16.41 1.00
N ALA A 46 -3.22 -17.58 1.17
CA ALA A 46 -4.64 -17.65 1.53
C ALA A 46 -4.90 -17.02 2.91
N LYS A 47 -3.92 -17.07 3.82
CA LYS A 47 -4.02 -16.46 5.16
C LYS A 47 -3.83 -14.93 5.13
N LEU A 48 -3.32 -14.39 4.02
CA LEU A 48 -3.17 -12.94 3.82
C LEU A 48 -4.33 -12.32 3.05
N MET A 49 -5.33 -13.12 2.66
CA MET A 49 -6.46 -12.68 1.86
C MET A 49 -7.27 -11.62 2.61
N GLN A 50 -7.41 -10.44 2.01
CA GLN A 50 -8.28 -9.40 2.51
C GLN A 50 -9.51 -9.27 1.61
N PRO A 51 -10.72 -9.21 2.19
CA PRO A 51 -11.93 -9.02 1.41
C PRO A 51 -11.90 -7.66 0.71
N SER A 52 -12.36 -7.62 -0.54
CA SER A 52 -12.63 -6.36 -1.21
C SER A 52 -14.00 -5.86 -0.78
N HIS A 53 -14.08 -4.58 -0.41
CA HIS A 53 -15.34 -3.87 -0.19
C HIS A 53 -15.84 -3.16 -1.47
N LEU A 54 -15.11 -3.29 -2.58
CA LEU A 54 -15.44 -2.68 -3.87
C LEU A 54 -16.38 -3.59 -4.67
N VAL A 55 -17.45 -2.99 -5.18
CA VAL A 55 -18.44 -3.60 -6.07
C VAL A 55 -18.35 -2.91 -7.43
N ASP A 56 -18.27 -3.70 -8.50
CA ASP A 56 -18.20 -3.22 -9.88
C ASP A 56 -19.36 -3.83 -10.69
N ALA A 57 -20.24 -2.99 -11.21
CA ALA A 57 -21.45 -3.40 -11.95
C ALA A 57 -22.32 -4.47 -11.22
N GLY A 58 -22.34 -4.46 -9.89
CA GLY A 58 -23.07 -5.43 -9.06
C GLY A 58 -22.28 -6.71 -8.71
N PHE A 59 -21.06 -6.86 -9.22
CA PHE A 59 -20.16 -7.96 -8.86
C PHE A 59 -19.12 -7.50 -7.82
N GLY A 60 -19.01 -8.24 -6.72
CA GLY A 60 -17.94 -8.01 -5.74
C GLY A 60 -16.58 -8.28 -6.38
N ARG A 61 -15.64 -7.35 -6.23
CA ARG A 61 -14.27 -7.59 -6.72
C ARG A 61 -13.60 -8.71 -5.91
N PRO A 62 -12.68 -9.48 -6.50
CA PRO A 62 -11.89 -10.46 -5.76
C PRO A 62 -11.14 -9.81 -4.60
N GLY A 63 -10.99 -10.55 -3.50
CA GLY A 63 -10.10 -10.17 -2.42
C GLY A 63 -8.65 -10.10 -2.87
N VAL A 64 -7.83 -9.38 -2.12
CA VAL A 64 -6.41 -9.18 -2.42
C VAL A 64 -5.57 -9.77 -1.29
N PRO A 65 -4.64 -10.70 -1.57
CA PRO A 65 -3.71 -11.21 -0.57
C PRO A 65 -2.56 -10.22 -0.38
N PHE A 66 -2.81 -9.16 0.40
CA PHE A 66 -1.83 -8.10 0.63
C PHE A 66 -0.51 -8.69 1.18
N GLY A 67 0.62 -8.30 0.57
CA GLY A 67 1.94 -8.77 0.96
C GLY A 67 2.39 -10.11 0.34
N CYS A 68 1.51 -10.90 -0.29
CA CYS A 68 1.89 -12.20 -0.86
C CYS A 68 3.05 -12.10 -1.85
N ALA A 69 3.01 -11.13 -2.77
CA ALA A 69 4.12 -10.87 -3.70
C ALA A 69 5.40 -10.46 -2.97
N THR A 70 5.29 -9.62 -1.93
CA THR A 70 6.41 -9.17 -1.12
C THR A 70 7.12 -10.34 -0.43
N TYR A 71 6.39 -11.21 0.27
CA TYR A 71 7.03 -12.35 0.94
C TYR A 71 7.58 -13.37 -0.04
N THR A 72 6.90 -13.60 -1.17
CA THR A 72 7.39 -14.53 -2.20
C THR A 72 8.71 -14.03 -2.79
N ASN A 73 8.78 -12.74 -3.12
CA ASN A 73 10.01 -12.12 -3.62
C ASN A 73 11.12 -12.17 -2.56
N LEU A 74 10.80 -11.87 -1.29
CA LEU A 74 11.78 -11.93 -0.20
C LEU A 74 12.28 -13.36 0.03
N ALA A 75 11.42 -14.37 -0.03
CA ALA A 75 11.83 -15.78 0.05
C ALA A 75 12.76 -16.16 -1.11
N ALA A 76 12.50 -15.66 -2.33
CA ALA A 76 13.41 -15.86 -3.46
C ALA A 76 14.78 -15.20 -3.23
N MET A 77 14.81 -13.97 -2.70
CA MET A 77 16.07 -13.29 -2.35
C MET A 77 16.84 -14.03 -1.25
N LEU A 78 16.15 -14.64 -0.29
CA LEU A 78 16.80 -15.44 0.76
C LEU A 78 17.44 -16.73 0.22
N ALA A 79 17.01 -17.23 -0.94
CA ALA A 79 17.66 -18.37 -1.60
C ALA A 79 19.05 -18.01 -2.17
N ARG A 80 19.32 -16.72 -2.40
CA ARG A 80 20.58 -16.17 -2.92
C ARG A 80 20.96 -14.92 -2.12
N PRO A 81 21.63 -15.06 -0.96
CA PRO A 81 21.86 -13.95 -0.03
C PRO A 81 22.53 -12.71 -0.64
N GLU A 82 23.29 -12.87 -1.73
CA GLU A 82 23.84 -11.77 -2.51
C GLU A 82 22.78 -10.78 -3.01
N ASP A 83 21.55 -11.23 -3.28
CA ASP A 83 20.44 -10.37 -3.72
C ASP A 83 20.01 -9.37 -2.62
N LEU A 84 20.33 -9.62 -1.34
CA LEU A 84 20.04 -8.71 -0.23
C LEU A 84 21.17 -7.71 0.05
N VAL A 85 22.42 -8.14 -0.11
CA VAL A 85 23.61 -7.31 0.21
C VAL A 85 24.15 -6.54 -0.99
N ALA A 86 23.97 -7.07 -2.20
CA ALA A 86 24.43 -6.51 -3.46
C ALA A 86 23.34 -6.69 -4.55
N PRO A 87 22.17 -6.04 -4.39
CA PRO A 87 21.04 -6.22 -5.29
C PRO A 87 21.39 -5.77 -6.71
N VAL A 88 20.90 -6.52 -7.69
CA VAL A 88 20.96 -6.12 -9.10
C VAL A 88 20.04 -4.91 -9.32
N PRO A 89 20.49 -3.85 -10.02
CA PRO A 89 19.62 -2.72 -10.36
C PRO A 89 18.37 -3.19 -11.11
N TYR A 90 17.20 -2.76 -10.65
CA TYR A 90 15.95 -3.02 -11.36
C TYR A 90 15.99 -2.30 -12.73
N GLY A 91 15.59 -2.99 -13.80
CA GLY A 91 15.67 -2.48 -15.18
C GLY A 91 14.33 -1.98 -15.76
N GLY A 92 13.27 -1.91 -14.96
CA GLY A 92 11.96 -1.43 -15.41
C GLY A 92 11.95 0.07 -15.75
N ALA A 93 10.93 0.51 -16.50
CA ALA A 93 10.79 1.90 -16.96
C ALA A 93 10.92 2.93 -15.82
N ASP A 94 10.37 2.62 -14.64
CA ASP A 94 10.38 3.50 -13.47
C ASP A 94 11.48 3.17 -12.45
N ALA A 95 12.44 2.32 -12.81
CA ALA A 95 13.39 1.79 -11.84
C ALA A 95 14.24 2.84 -11.14
N GLN A 96 14.78 3.79 -11.91
CA GLN A 96 15.61 4.86 -11.37
C GLN A 96 14.78 5.79 -10.46
N VAL A 97 13.56 6.12 -10.88
CA VAL A 97 12.64 6.97 -10.10
C VAL A 97 12.29 6.32 -8.76
N ALA A 98 11.99 5.01 -8.77
CA ALA A 98 11.71 4.24 -7.57
C ALA A 98 12.93 4.16 -6.64
N ALA A 99 14.12 3.86 -7.19
CA ALA A 99 15.37 3.81 -6.43
C ALA A 99 15.70 5.16 -5.78
N ASP A 100 15.53 6.27 -6.52
CA ASP A 100 15.78 7.61 -6.01
C ASP A 100 14.74 8.04 -4.96
N ALA A 101 13.51 7.55 -5.03
CA ALA A 101 12.50 7.76 -3.99
C ALA A 101 12.90 7.09 -2.67
N VAL A 102 13.30 5.81 -2.73
CA VAL A 102 13.78 5.06 -1.54
C VAL A 102 15.02 5.74 -0.95
N ARG A 103 15.99 6.12 -1.78
CA ARG A 103 17.21 6.80 -1.32
C ARG A 103 16.90 8.12 -0.61
N ARG A 104 16.03 8.95 -1.17
CA ARG A 104 15.61 10.20 -0.51
C ARG A 104 14.90 9.94 0.82
N TYR A 105 14.13 8.86 0.95
CA TYR A 105 13.49 8.49 2.21
C TYR A 105 14.52 8.05 3.27
N VAL A 106 15.46 7.17 2.91
CA VAL A 106 16.50 6.67 3.82
C VAL A 106 17.45 7.79 4.27
N GLU A 107 17.78 8.70 3.37
CA GLU A 107 18.64 9.86 3.66
C GLU A 107 17.87 11.00 4.37
N ASP A 108 16.62 10.77 4.79
CA ASP A 108 15.74 11.76 5.44
C ASP A 108 15.58 13.07 4.63
N ARG A 109 15.76 12.97 3.30
CA ARG A 109 15.58 14.07 2.34
C ARG A 109 14.12 14.25 1.91
N VAL A 110 13.23 13.33 2.32
CA VAL A 110 11.77 13.50 2.23
C VAL A 110 11.23 13.76 3.62
N LYS A 111 10.77 15.00 3.88
CA LYS A 111 9.89 15.27 5.02
C LYS A 111 8.66 14.38 4.85
N GLN A 112 8.30 13.60 5.87
CA GLN A 112 7.02 12.90 5.89
C GLN A 112 5.94 13.84 5.36
N ALA A 113 5.17 13.37 4.39
CA ALA A 113 3.98 14.11 4.02
C ALA A 113 3.14 14.22 5.30
N GLU A 114 2.91 15.45 5.76
CA GLU A 114 1.82 15.76 6.69
C GLU A 114 0.60 14.92 6.25
N PRO A 115 -0.13 14.29 7.19
CA PRO A 115 -1.18 13.33 6.89
C PRO A 115 -2.03 13.83 5.72
N ALA A 116 -2.07 13.02 4.65
CA ALA A 116 -2.50 13.45 3.35
C ALA A 116 -3.84 14.19 3.44
N LYS A 117 -3.83 15.49 3.15
CA LYS A 117 -5.07 16.21 2.87
C LYS A 117 -5.58 15.63 1.56
N ALA A 118 -6.68 14.87 1.62
CA ALA A 118 -7.25 14.17 0.46
C ALA A 118 -7.38 15.14 -0.73
N LEU A 119 -6.51 14.98 -1.71
CA LEU A 119 -6.61 15.65 -3.00
C LEU A 119 -7.33 14.68 -3.93
N THR A 120 -8.66 14.74 -3.90
CA THR A 120 -9.50 14.04 -4.87
C THR A 120 -9.36 14.77 -6.21
N THR A 121 -8.57 14.23 -7.14
CA THR A 121 -8.66 14.65 -8.54
C THR A 121 -9.74 13.80 -9.20
N THR A 122 -10.96 14.31 -9.24
CA THR A 122 -12.01 13.72 -10.07
C THR A 122 -11.72 14.13 -11.51
N GLY A 123 -11.10 13.24 -12.29
CA GLY A 123 -11.02 13.40 -13.73
C GLY A 123 -12.44 13.33 -14.30
N ALA A 124 -12.97 14.46 -14.77
CA ALA A 124 -14.20 14.47 -15.55
C ALA A 124 -13.91 13.92 -16.96
N PRO A 125 -14.78 13.07 -17.53
CA PRO A 125 -14.66 12.69 -18.93
C PRO A 125 -15.03 13.89 -19.80
N GLY A 126 -14.11 14.28 -20.69
CA GLY A 126 -14.38 15.27 -21.73
C GLY A 126 -15.33 14.69 -22.78
N HIS A 127 -16.38 15.44 -23.10
CA HIS A 127 -17.17 15.27 -24.32
C HIS A 127 -16.61 16.16 -25.43
#